data_AF-H8GEV3-F1
#
_entry.id   AF-H8GEV3-F1
#
_cell.length_a   1.000
_cell.length_b   1.000
_cell.length_c   1.000
_cell.angle_alpha   90.00
_cell.angle_beta   90.00
_cell.angle_gamma   90.00
#
_symmetry.space_group_name_H-M   'P 1'
#
loop_
_entity.id
_entity.type
_entity.pdbx_description
1 polymer ?
#
loop_
_entity_poly.entity_id
_entity_poly.type
_entity_poly.pdbx_seq_one_letter_code
_entity_poly.pdbx_strand_id
1 'polypeptide(L)' 'MSVFDVLHQHGPWRLAGFALALTVFLLLHLLRWPLALAARLLLAAQTGLDHRLTNAITPETTEYVRRTAHV' A
#
# COMPACT_ATOMS: atom_id res chain seq x y z
N MET A 1 5.05 32.11 -34.53
CA MET A 1 4.97 30.66 -34.77
C MET A 1 3.78 30.12 -34.00
N SER A 2 2.84 29.50 -34.70
CA SER A 2 1.60 28.99 -34.11
C SER A 2 1.83 27.65 -33.42
N VAL A 3 1.08 27.32 -32.37
CA VAL A 3 1.10 25.98 -31.74
C VAL A 3 0.81 24.88 -32.77
N PHE A 4 0.04 25.23 -33.80
CA PHE A 4 -0.26 24.38 -34.94
C PHE A 4 0.95 24.14 -35.86
N ASP A 5 1.90 25.08 -35.96
CA ASP A 5 3.15 24.89 -36.75
C ASP A 5 4.04 23.82 -36.12
N VAL A 6 4.15 23.79 -34.80
CA VAL A 6 4.97 22.80 -34.07
C VAL A 6 4.41 21.39 -34.25
N LEU A 7 3.08 21.27 -34.26
CA LEU A 7 2.37 20.01 -34.46
C LEU A 7 2.60 19.44 -35.87
N HIS A 8 2.68 20.32 -36.87
CA HIS A 8 2.93 19.97 -38.27
C HIS A 8 4.40 19.57 -38.52
N GLN A 9 5.34 20.16 -37.78
CA GLN A 9 6.78 19.99 -38.03
C GLN A 9 7.41 18.82 -37.24
N HIS A 10 6.84 18.43 -36.09
CA HIS A 10 7.40 17.38 -35.21
C HIS A 10 6.58 16.09 -35.12
N GLY A 11 5.43 16.04 -35.80
CA GLY A 11 4.56 14.88 -35.91
C GLY A 11 3.74 14.63 -34.63
N PRO A 12 2.42 14.38 -34.73
CA PRO A 12 1.54 14.14 -33.58
C PRO A 12 1.96 12.93 -32.72
N TRP A 13 2.80 12.05 -33.27
CA TRP A 13 3.27 10.83 -32.64
C TRP A 13 4.12 11.04 -31.38
N ARG A 14 4.99 12.07 -31.38
CA ARG A 14 5.82 12.38 -30.20
C ARG A 14 4.97 12.97 -29.07
N LEU A 15 3.97 13.78 -29.43
CA LEU A 15 3.02 14.35 -28.48
C LEU A 15 2.15 13.26 -27.84
N ALA A 16 1.68 12.31 -28.66
CA ALA A 16 0.92 11.16 -28.19
C ALA A 16 1.73 10.27 -27.24
N GLY A 17 3.01 9.99 -27.57
CA GLY A 17 3.90 9.25 -26.68
C GLY A 17 4.12 9.94 -25.33
N PHE A 18 4.28 11.27 -25.33
CA PHE A 18 4.39 12.07 -24.11
C PHE A 18 3.10 12.03 -23.28
N ALA A 19 1.95 12.25 -23.91
CA ALA A 19 0.66 12.19 -23.24
C ALA A 19 0.39 10.80 -22.64
N LEU A 20 0.77 9.74 -23.34
CA LEU A 20 0.68 8.37 -22.86
C LEU A 20 1.59 8.13 -21.65
N ALA A 21 2.85 8.55 -21.71
CA ALA A 21 3.78 8.44 -20.59
C ALA A 21 3.29 9.21 -19.36
N LEU A 22 2.75 10.41 -19.55
CA LEU A 22 2.16 11.22 -18.47
C LEU A 22 0.95 10.53 -17.85
N THR A 23 0.07 9.97 -18.68
CA THR A 23 -1.12 9.24 -18.21
C THR A 23 -0.74 8.00 -17.41
N VAL A 24 0.21 7.21 -17.90
CA VAL A 24 0.73 6.03 -17.19
C VAL A 24 1.37 6.42 -15.87
N PHE A 25 2.20 7.47 -15.86
CA PHE A 25 2.81 7.99 -14.63
C PHE A 25 1.73 8.39 -13.62
N LEU A 26 0.70 9.11 -14.06
CA LEU A 26 -0.37 9.57 -13.17
C LEU A 26 -1.20 8.41 -12.62
N LEU A 27 -1.50 7.39 -13.43
CA LEU A 27 -2.19 6.18 -12.99
C LEU A 27 -1.39 5.41 -11.94
N LEU A 28 -0.10 5.17 -12.18
CA LEU A 28 0.78 4.52 -11.22
C LEU A 28 0.91 5.35 -9.93
N HIS A 29 0.95 6.68 -10.05
CA HIS A 29 1.01 7.57 -8.91
C HIS A 29 -0.26 7.53 -8.07
N LEU A 30 -1.43 7.49 -8.71
CA LEU A 30 -2.71 7.32 -8.05
C LEU A 30 -2.79 5.96 -7.36
N LEU A 31 -2.32 4.90 -8.02
CA LEU A 31 -2.35 3.53 -7.50
C LEU A 31 -1.42 3.32 -6.31
N ARG A 32 -0.37 4.14 -6.16
CA ARG A 32 0.54 4.07 -5.01
C ARG A 32 -0.16 4.31 -3.68
N TRP A 33 -1.15 5.21 -3.64
CA TRP A 33 -1.90 5.55 -2.43
C TRP A 33 -2.76 4.40 -1.88
N PRO A 34 -3.65 3.75 -2.66
CA PRO A 34 -4.43 2.63 -2.18
C PRO A 34 -3.54 1.44 -1.81
N LEU A 35 -2.41 1.21 -2.49
CA LEU A 35 -1.46 0.16 -2.09
C LEU A 35 -0.84 0.44 -0.72
N ALA A 36 -0.39 1.68 -0.49
CA ALA A 36 0.15 2.08 0.80
C ALA A 36 -0.92 2.01 1.91
N LEU A 37 -2.16 2.37 1.59
CA LEU A 37 -3.29 2.28 2.51
C LEU A 37 -3.61 0.82 2.85
N ALA A 38 -3.66 -0.07 1.85
CA ALA A 38 -3.88 -1.49 2.04
C ALA A 38 -2.80 -2.13 2.92
N ALA A 39 -1.53 -1.78 2.69
CA ALA A 39 -0.42 -2.24 3.52
C ALA A 39 -0.58 -1.81 5.00
N ARG A 40 -0.96 -0.54 5.23
CA ARG A 40 -1.24 -0.04 6.59
C ARG A 40 -2.44 -0.72 7.23
N LEU A 41 -3.50 -0.98 6.47
CA LEU A 41 -4.68 -1.67 6.97
C LEU A 41 -4.35 -3.12 7.35
N LEU A 42 -3.57 -3.81 6.51
CA LEU A 42 -3.12 -5.17 6.78
C LEU A 42 -2.24 -5.22 8.03
N LEU A 43 -1.30 -4.27 8.19
CA LEU A 43 -0.48 -4.16 9.38
C LEU A 43 -1.34 -3.94 10.64
N ALA A 44 -2.29 -3.00 10.59
CA ALA A 44 -3.19 -2.74 11.71
C ALA A 44 -4.05 -3.97 12.07
N ALA A 45 -4.52 -4.70 11.07
CA ALA A 45 -5.26 -5.94 11.27
C ALA A 45 -4.38 -7.02 11.92
N GLN A 46 -3.14 -7.19 11.46
CA GLN A 46 -2.19 -8.14 12.05
C GLN A 46 -1.88 -7.78 13.51
N THR A 47 -1.54 -6.53 13.81
CA THR A 47 -1.28 -6.08 15.18
C THR A 47 -2.50 -6.26 16.09
N GLY A 48 -3.70 -5.97 15.56
CA GLY A 48 -4.95 -6.16 16.31
C GLY A 48 -5.24 -7.63 16.62
N LEU A 49 -5.02 -8.53 15.65
CA LEU A 49 -5.19 -9.97 15.84
C LEU A 49 -4.16 -10.51 16.84
N ASP A 50 -2.90 -10.10 16.70
CA ASP A 50 -1.82 -10.53 17.59
C ASP A 50 -2.12 -10.15 19.04
N HIS A 51 -2.52 -8.89 19.28
CA HIS A 51 -2.90 -8.42 20.61
C HIS A 51 -4.13 -9.19 21.18
N ARG A 52 -5.10 -9.54 20.34
CA ARG A 52 -6.26 -10.34 20.77
C ARG A 52 -5.86 -11.77 21.13
N LEU A 53 -4.99 -12.39 20.33
CA LEU A 53 -4.45 -13.72 20.57
C LEU A 53 -3.61 -13.75 21.85
N THR A 54 -2.70 -12.79 22.03
CA THR A 54 -1.93 -12.64 23.25
C THR A 54 -2.85 -12.51 24.46
N ASN A 55 -3.85 -11.63 24.43
CA ASN A 55 -4.77 -11.46 25.54
C ASN A 55 -5.63 -12.70 25.83
N ALA A 56 -5.97 -13.50 24.81
CA ALA A 56 -6.73 -14.73 24.99
C ALA A 56 -5.89 -15.86 25.60
N ILE A 57 -4.60 -15.96 25.24
CA ILE A 57 -3.73 -17.10 25.61
C ILE A 57 -2.93 -16.85 26.90
N THR A 58 -2.54 -15.60 27.15
CA THR A 58 -1.75 -15.22 28.34
C THR A 58 -2.39 -15.62 29.69
N PRO A 59 -3.72 -15.49 29.92
CA PRO A 59 -4.30 -15.91 31.20
C PRO A 59 -4.07 -17.40 31.49
N GLU A 60 -4.29 -18.27 30.50
CA GLU A 60 -4.10 -19.74 30.60
C GLU A 60 -2.64 -20.11 30.88
N THR A 61 -1.71 -19.38 30.24
CA THR A 61 -0.27 -19.62 30.40
C THR A 61 0.21 -19.20 31.79
N THR A 62 -0.32 -18.10 32.31
CA THR A 62 0.05 -17.57 33.64
C THR A 62 -0.43 -18.50 34.76
N GLU A 63 -1.65 -19.06 34.64
CA GLU A 63 -2.16 -20.05 35.59
C GLU A 63 -1.40 -21.38 35.52
N TYR A 64 -1.03 -21.86 34.33
CA TYR A 64 -0.23 -23.08 34.18
C TYR A 64 1.15 -22.93 34.82
N VAL A 65 1.86 -21.82 34.56
CA VAL A 65 3.17 -21.53 35.16
C VAL A 65 3.07 -21.41 36.68
N ARG A 66 2.02 -20.78 37.20
CA ARG A 66 1.81 -20.68 38.65
C ARG A 66 1.59 -22.05 39.29
N ARG A 67 0.87 -22.95 38.62
CA ARG A 67 0.59 -24.31 39.11
C ARG A 67 1.83 -25.18 39.10
N THR A 68 2.69 -25.07 38.09
CA THR A 68 3.94 -25.85 38.02
C THR A 68 5.06 -25.30 38.89
N ALA A 69 5.07 -24.00 39.19
CA ALA A 69 6.06 -23.39 40.10
C ALA A 69 5.86 -23.75 41.59
N HIS A 70 4.73 -24.36 41.95
CA HIS A 70 4.41 -24.80 43.32
C HIS A 70 4.53 -26.32 43.53
N VAL A 71 5.05 -27.07 42.55
CA VAL A 71 5.39 -28.50 42.65
C VAL A 71 6.90 -28.64 42.70
#